data_AF-A0AAE8QCM6-F1
#
_entry.id   AF-A0AAE8QCM6-F1
#
_cell.length_a   1.000
_cell.length_b   1.000
_cell.length_c   1.000
_cell.angle_alpha   90.00
_cell.angle_beta   90.00
_cell.angle_gamma   90.00
#
_symmetry.space_group_name_H-M   'P 1'
#
loop_
_entity.id
_entity.type
_entity.pdbx_description
1 polymer ?
#
loop_
_entity_poly.entity_id
_entity_poly.type
_entity_poly.pdbx_seq_one_letter_code
_entity_poly.pdbx_strand_id
1 'polypeptide(L)'
;MAHWLADIERLFTCDSTDLADLARAVGYDPERFYVGTLSAEEIEALILRPQPLPSGDRPFEIDGDLGPALAYWPLGPDRPRVFDCEVRLFRDQFALQEAFFRGDDLPDNLCAVLCISDNEPVLLPDLALMTPVLEILAKRTPVLLLIDAVVFDLRAAVPVISNFARRAVDSRTVRNLAEKDTVQFNPSTRRVLLGLAPPDLTNRPRDVAASSFVNRSTDRDIPSQSFYSESLKKLEAWLLQITADFRDKNNRPKRDDPFLRLFHNTCVLLLRVCNEMKILGSYSNEINSSLLEIADHLVACVRAARNARAMQISETGYLTLIEVLEACDRVIPRKRQLYEAFDALGQLYIQMADPARAINALTAARSFSTASETVPTDVQLAKTSQLLSRLASQYRMISEVREAEKLLSEAEQIIANGWDRWRPSFDILAAITHVSDERIALALSYDQLEKAVELSRSRIKTLGGIRYSAARTPNFRHAEFFSKIFSRHRDLLQLAGQWNEAFLAQVGSTLLHLDRHGPSLTNTDKLNEVERQLRQLLDAAENCMQKSEGPSVIPQSVKDIYREYGLEDQDSPPDAVWATLRAIRWRLGPLLPDIVNLFGEREMLFDEPIPNDYG
;
A
#
# COMPACT_ATOMS: atom_id res chain seq x y z
N MET A 1 16.63 -3.66 -34.45
CA MET A 1 16.61 -3.45 -32.99
C MET A 1 15.21 -2.97 -32.61
N ALA A 2 14.41 -3.74 -31.85
CA ALA A 2 13.21 -3.27 -31.12
C ALA A 2 12.28 -4.41 -30.59
N HIS A 3 12.58 -5.70 -30.76
CA HIS A 3 11.67 -6.77 -30.29
C HIS A 3 11.54 -6.83 -28.76
N TRP A 4 12.60 -6.48 -28.03
CA TRP A 4 12.63 -6.51 -26.56
C TRP A 4 11.90 -5.34 -25.88
N LEU A 5 11.62 -4.24 -26.60
CA LEU A 5 10.90 -3.08 -26.05
C LEU A 5 9.40 -3.38 -25.84
N ALA A 6 8.79 -4.17 -26.73
CA ALA A 6 7.40 -4.59 -26.60
C ALA A 6 7.19 -5.52 -25.40
N ASP A 7 8.18 -6.37 -25.10
CA ASP A 7 8.13 -7.26 -23.93
C ASP A 7 8.32 -6.47 -22.63
N ILE A 8 9.21 -5.48 -22.62
CA ILE A 8 9.38 -4.56 -21.49
C ILE A 8 8.08 -3.77 -21.26
N GLU A 9 7.45 -3.22 -22.30
CA GLU A 9 6.21 -2.46 -22.17
C GLU A 9 5.07 -3.33 -21.61
N ARG A 10 4.98 -4.59 -22.04
CA ARG A 10 4.02 -5.58 -21.47
C ARG A 10 4.29 -5.88 -20.01
N LEU A 11 5.55 -5.99 -19.58
CA LEU A 11 5.91 -6.20 -18.17
C LEU A 11 5.57 -4.97 -17.30
N PHE A 12 5.78 -3.76 -17.81
CA PHE A 12 5.48 -2.52 -17.09
C PHE A 12 3.98 -2.14 -17.09
N THR A 13 3.19 -2.73 -17.99
CA THR A 13 1.73 -2.54 -18.07
C THR A 13 0.94 -3.73 -17.54
N CYS A 14 1.60 -4.83 -17.16
CA CYS A 14 0.97 -5.96 -16.50
C CYS A 14 0.62 -5.59 -15.05
N ASP A 15 -0.65 -5.76 -14.68
CA ASP A 15 -1.14 -5.50 -13.31
C ASP A 15 -0.75 -6.59 -12.30
N SER A 16 -0.09 -7.67 -12.74
CA SER A 16 0.34 -8.76 -11.87
C SER A 16 1.75 -8.52 -11.30
N THR A 17 1.94 -8.89 -10.04
CA THR A 17 3.26 -8.95 -9.38
C THR A 17 3.77 -10.38 -9.25
N ASP A 18 2.98 -11.36 -9.69
CA ASP A 18 3.40 -12.74 -9.78
C ASP A 18 4.30 -12.93 -10.99
N LEU A 19 5.48 -13.49 -10.75
CA LEU A 19 6.50 -13.72 -11.76
C LEU A 19 6.01 -14.71 -12.84
N ALA A 20 5.12 -15.64 -12.50
CA ALA A 20 4.52 -16.57 -13.45
C ALA A 20 3.55 -15.87 -14.41
N ASP A 21 2.78 -14.90 -13.92
CA ASP A 21 1.86 -14.11 -14.74
C ASP A 21 2.62 -13.10 -15.60
N LEU A 22 3.68 -12.49 -15.07
CA LEU A 22 4.59 -11.64 -15.80
C LEU A 22 5.28 -12.41 -16.94
N ALA A 23 5.72 -13.65 -16.70
CA ALA A 23 6.26 -14.53 -17.73
C ALA A 23 5.22 -14.85 -18.82
N ARG A 24 3.96 -15.16 -18.45
CA ARG A 24 2.87 -15.35 -19.43
C ARG A 24 2.60 -14.08 -20.23
N ALA A 25 2.67 -12.90 -19.61
CA ALA A 25 2.39 -11.62 -20.26
C ALA A 25 3.38 -11.29 -21.40
N VAL A 26 4.61 -11.81 -21.32
CA VAL A 26 5.61 -11.70 -22.39
C VAL A 26 5.74 -12.97 -23.25
N GLY A 27 4.75 -13.87 -23.17
CA GLY A 27 4.66 -15.05 -24.03
C GLY A 27 5.57 -16.22 -23.61
N TYR A 28 6.09 -16.21 -22.38
CA TYR A 28 6.85 -17.32 -21.83
C TYR A 28 5.95 -18.27 -21.02
N ASP A 29 6.20 -19.57 -21.17
CA ASP A 29 5.58 -20.60 -20.34
C ASP A 29 6.19 -20.54 -18.93
N PRO A 30 5.43 -20.22 -17.87
CA PRO A 30 5.97 -20.06 -16.52
C PRO A 30 6.54 -21.36 -15.93
N GLU A 31 6.09 -22.53 -16.39
CA GLU A 31 6.68 -23.82 -15.99
C GLU A 31 8.08 -24.02 -16.62
N ARG A 32 8.36 -23.33 -17.73
CA ARG A 32 9.63 -23.39 -18.46
C ARG A 32 10.48 -22.14 -18.35
N PHE A 33 9.94 -21.04 -17.84
CA PHE A 33 10.62 -19.75 -17.78
C PHE A 33 11.89 -19.80 -16.91
N TYR A 34 11.89 -20.64 -15.87
CA TYR A 34 13.07 -20.96 -15.07
C TYR A 34 13.94 -22.10 -15.64
N VAL A 35 13.46 -22.82 -16.66
CA VAL A 35 14.10 -24.02 -17.22
C VAL A 35 14.96 -23.67 -18.46
N GLY A 36 14.95 -22.43 -18.92
CA GLY A 36 15.53 -22.05 -20.22
C GLY A 36 16.93 -21.43 -20.22
N THR A 37 17.42 -20.88 -19.11
CA THR A 37 18.72 -20.15 -19.11
C THR A 37 19.85 -20.90 -18.42
N LEU A 38 19.50 -21.89 -17.60
CA LEU A 38 20.44 -22.74 -16.87
C LEU A 38 19.87 -24.16 -16.93
N SER A 39 20.67 -25.12 -17.38
CA SER A 39 20.33 -26.54 -17.28
C SER A 39 20.00 -26.93 -15.84
N ALA A 40 19.23 -28.00 -15.63
CA ALA A 40 18.95 -28.50 -14.29
C ALA A 40 20.26 -28.73 -13.50
N GLU A 41 21.32 -29.19 -14.18
CA GLU A 41 22.67 -29.35 -13.63
C GLU A 41 23.35 -28.01 -13.30
N GLU A 42 23.09 -26.92 -14.03
CA GLU A 42 23.60 -25.58 -13.71
C GLU A 42 22.82 -24.91 -12.58
N ILE A 43 21.51 -25.17 -12.48
CA ILE A 43 20.68 -24.74 -11.34
C ILE A 43 21.13 -25.51 -10.09
N GLU A 44 21.27 -26.83 -10.17
CA GLU A 44 21.84 -27.65 -9.11
C GLU A 44 23.25 -27.19 -8.80
N ALA A 45 24.10 -26.92 -9.79
CA ALA A 45 25.44 -26.40 -9.55
C ALA A 45 25.44 -24.96 -9.01
N LEU A 46 24.43 -24.13 -9.22
CA LEU A 46 24.35 -22.77 -8.63
C LEU A 46 23.79 -22.79 -7.20
N ILE A 47 22.88 -23.73 -6.91
CA ILE A 47 22.34 -23.99 -5.58
C ILE A 47 23.36 -24.75 -4.71
N LEU A 48 24.08 -25.71 -5.30
CA LEU A 48 25.07 -26.58 -4.65
C LEU A 48 26.50 -26.05 -4.73
N ARG A 49 26.82 -25.09 -5.63
CA ARG A 49 28.07 -24.35 -5.49
C ARG A 49 27.97 -23.65 -4.15
N PRO A 50 28.90 -23.90 -3.23
CA PRO A 50 29.16 -22.91 -2.21
C PRO A 50 29.67 -21.69 -2.96
N GLN A 51 28.76 -20.81 -3.41
CA GLN A 51 29.14 -19.42 -3.48
C GLN A 51 29.73 -19.13 -2.10
N PRO A 52 30.97 -18.61 -2.01
CA PRO A 52 31.44 -18.10 -0.75
C PRO A 52 30.50 -16.94 -0.42
N LEU A 53 29.37 -17.27 0.22
CA LEU A 53 28.69 -16.34 1.09
C LEU A 53 29.82 -15.79 1.94
N PRO A 54 30.06 -14.48 1.92
CA PRO A 54 31.12 -13.89 2.72
C PRO A 54 30.95 -14.48 4.11
N SER A 55 32.03 -14.95 4.72
CA SER A 55 32.01 -15.74 5.97
C SER A 55 31.24 -15.10 7.14
N GLY A 56 30.74 -13.86 6.98
CA GLY A 56 29.86 -13.16 7.91
C GLY A 56 28.35 -13.40 7.76
N ASP A 57 27.81 -13.89 6.64
CA ASP A 57 26.33 -14.04 6.48
C ASP A 57 25.74 -15.35 7.04
N ARG A 58 26.54 -16.09 7.80
CA ARG A 58 26.12 -17.31 8.51
C ARG A 58 26.48 -17.19 9.98
N PRO A 59 25.65 -17.74 10.89
CA PRO A 59 26.05 -17.89 12.28
C PRO A 59 27.35 -18.70 12.39
N PHE A 60 28.22 -18.31 13.31
CA PHE A 60 29.49 -18.97 13.59
C PHE A 60 29.69 -19.17 15.08
N GLU A 61 30.45 -20.18 15.45
CA GLU A 61 30.77 -20.48 16.84
C GLU A 61 31.76 -19.46 17.40
N ILE A 62 31.51 -19.06 18.65
CA ILE A 62 32.41 -18.23 19.45
C ILE A 62 32.64 -18.88 20.81
N ASP A 63 33.71 -18.47 21.49
CA ASP A 63 34.01 -18.91 22.86
C ASP A 63 34.53 -17.73 23.70
N GLY A 64 34.58 -17.89 25.02
CA GLY A 64 35.10 -16.85 25.89
C GLY A 64 34.67 -16.95 27.33
N ASP A 65 34.61 -15.80 28.01
CA ASP A 65 34.27 -15.74 29.44
C ASP A 65 32.83 -16.19 29.71
N LEU A 66 31.92 -15.98 28.75
CA LEU A 66 30.51 -16.38 28.84
C LEU A 66 30.24 -17.82 28.37
N GLY A 67 31.29 -18.54 27.97
CA GLY A 67 31.22 -19.90 27.42
C GLY A 67 30.96 -19.94 25.90
N PRO A 68 30.84 -21.15 25.32
CA PRO A 68 30.61 -21.35 23.90
C PRO A 68 29.21 -20.87 23.50
N ALA A 69 29.10 -20.21 22.35
CA ALA A 69 27.84 -19.67 21.83
C ALA A 69 27.86 -19.59 20.30
N LEU A 70 26.71 -19.28 19.70
CA LEU A 70 26.61 -18.90 18.29
C LEU A 70 26.50 -17.39 18.17
N ALA A 71 27.28 -16.82 17.25
CA ALA A 71 27.24 -15.42 16.90
C ALA A 71 26.82 -15.24 15.45
N TYR A 72 26.05 -14.19 15.18
CA TYR A 72 25.77 -13.69 13.83
C TYR A 72 26.34 -12.29 13.68
N TRP A 73 27.01 -12.05 12.54
CA TRP A 73 27.67 -10.79 12.23
C TRP A 73 27.16 -10.21 10.91
N PRO A 74 26.25 -9.23 10.93
CA PRO A 74 25.76 -8.63 9.69
C PRO A 74 26.88 -7.93 8.92
N LEU A 75 26.98 -8.22 7.63
CA LEU A 75 27.93 -7.57 6.72
C LEU A 75 27.56 -6.09 6.53
N GLY A 76 28.50 -5.17 6.75
CA GLY A 76 28.31 -3.74 6.51
C GLY A 76 29.65 -2.98 6.41
N PRO A 77 29.73 -1.92 5.60
CA PRO A 77 31.00 -1.28 5.23
C PRO A 77 31.74 -0.57 6.38
N ASP A 78 31.03 -0.12 7.42
CA ASP A 78 31.58 0.77 8.47
C ASP A 78 31.49 0.22 9.90
N ARG A 79 31.48 -1.09 10.09
CA ARG A 79 31.32 -1.67 11.43
C ARG A 79 32.65 -1.83 12.17
N PRO A 80 32.70 -1.52 13.48
CA PRO A 80 33.92 -1.63 14.26
C PRO A 80 34.39 -3.09 14.32
N ARG A 81 35.71 -3.29 14.30
CA ARG A 81 36.32 -4.64 14.33
C ARG A 81 36.22 -5.32 15.69
N VAL A 82 35.98 -4.52 16.74
CA VAL A 82 35.80 -4.96 18.13
C VAL A 82 34.73 -4.07 18.74
N PHE A 83 33.78 -4.68 19.44
CA PHE A 83 32.75 -4.00 20.22
C PHE A 83 33.19 -4.02 21.66
N ASP A 84 33.19 -2.86 22.30
CA ASP A 84 33.35 -2.74 23.75
C ASP A 84 32.11 -1.98 24.23
N CYS A 85 31.19 -2.73 24.82
CA CYS A 85 29.82 -2.29 25.03
C CYS A 85 29.43 -2.44 26.49
N GLU A 86 28.72 -1.45 27.02
CA GLU A 86 28.14 -1.45 28.35
C GLU A 86 26.80 -2.20 28.36
N VAL A 87 26.63 -3.09 29.32
CA VAL A 87 25.49 -3.99 29.47
C VAL A 87 24.26 -3.27 30.01
N ARG A 88 23.13 -3.52 29.34
CA ARG A 88 21.76 -3.25 29.84
C ARG A 88 20.95 -4.53 29.80
N LEU A 89 20.23 -4.84 30.87
CA LEU A 89 19.50 -6.09 31.05
C LEU A 89 18.00 -5.90 30.81
N PHE A 90 17.43 -6.70 29.92
CA PHE A 90 16.00 -6.67 29.58
C PHE A 90 15.39 -8.05 29.78
N ARG A 91 14.23 -8.11 30.44
CA ARG A 91 13.51 -9.37 30.66
C ARG A 91 12.82 -9.88 29.39
N ASP A 92 12.37 -8.95 28.55
CA ASP A 92 11.62 -9.24 27.33
C ASP A 92 11.90 -8.20 26.24
N GLN A 93 11.47 -8.52 25.02
CA GLN A 93 11.65 -7.68 23.84
C GLN A 93 10.96 -6.31 23.91
N PHE A 94 9.86 -6.21 24.66
CA PHE A 94 9.12 -4.95 24.83
C PHE A 94 9.77 -4.04 25.87
N ALA A 95 10.53 -4.59 26.83
CA ALA A 95 11.31 -3.82 27.79
C ALA A 95 12.38 -2.97 27.07
N LEU A 96 13.05 -3.54 26.06
CA LEU A 96 14.00 -2.80 25.22
C LEU A 96 13.31 -1.68 24.44
N GLN A 97 12.14 -1.95 23.86
CA GLN A 97 11.35 -0.94 23.14
C GLN A 97 10.88 0.17 24.09
N GLU A 98 10.45 -0.18 25.30
CA GLU A 98 10.01 0.78 26.31
C GLU A 98 11.16 1.69 26.77
N ALA A 99 12.35 1.14 27.02
CA ALA A 99 13.54 1.93 27.33
C ALA A 99 13.92 2.90 26.19
N PHE A 100 13.83 2.43 24.94
CA PHE A 100 14.06 3.27 23.76
C PHE A 100 13.10 4.47 23.70
N PHE A 101 11.80 4.26 23.92
CA PHE A 101 10.80 5.33 23.86
C PHE A 101 10.84 6.27 25.06
N ARG A 102 11.25 5.80 26.24
CA ARG A 102 11.44 6.68 27.41
C ARG A 102 12.59 7.68 27.21
N GLY A 103 13.50 7.39 26.30
CA GLY A 103 14.75 8.14 26.19
C GLY A 103 15.63 7.93 27.42
N ASP A 104 15.54 6.75 28.05
CA ASP A 104 16.46 6.36 29.12
C ASP A 104 17.90 6.51 28.60
N ASP A 105 18.86 6.87 29.47
CA ASP A 105 20.29 6.99 29.15
C ASP A 105 20.87 5.61 28.76
N LEU A 106 20.51 5.15 27.56
CA LEU A 106 21.14 4.03 26.88
C LEU A 106 22.56 4.47 26.53
N PRO A 107 23.58 3.68 26.90
CA PRO A 107 24.97 4.07 26.72
C PRO A 107 25.33 4.17 25.24
N ASP A 108 26.31 5.03 24.93
CA ASP A 108 26.82 5.24 23.57
C ASP A 108 27.42 3.98 22.92
N ASN A 109 27.74 2.93 23.70
CA ASN A 109 28.05 1.59 23.20
C ASN A 109 27.20 0.59 23.98
N LEU A 110 26.11 0.13 23.38
CA LEU A 110 25.10 -0.68 24.08
C LEU A 110 25.31 -2.18 23.86
N CYS A 111 25.38 -2.93 24.96
CA CYS A 111 25.20 -4.37 24.97
C CYS A 111 23.82 -4.69 25.56
N ALA A 112 22.82 -4.86 24.72
CA ALA A 112 21.49 -5.27 25.16
C ALA A 112 21.49 -6.77 25.47
N VAL A 113 21.11 -7.14 26.69
CA VAL A 113 21.07 -8.54 27.14
C VAL A 113 19.65 -8.94 27.44
N LEU A 114 19.13 -9.88 26.66
CA LEU A 114 17.78 -10.40 26.83
C LEU A 114 17.79 -11.64 27.74
N CYS A 115 17.21 -11.48 28.92
CA CYS A 115 17.17 -12.44 30.01
C CYS A 115 15.82 -13.17 30.04
N ILE A 116 15.48 -13.91 28.97
CA ILE A 116 14.17 -14.58 28.87
C ILE A 116 14.13 -15.84 29.73
N SER A 117 15.27 -16.53 29.86
CA SER A 117 15.27 -17.83 30.51
C SER A 117 15.18 -17.68 32.03
N ASP A 118 13.99 -17.95 32.58
CA ASP A 118 13.75 -18.09 34.03
C ASP A 118 14.34 -19.41 34.55
N ASN A 119 15.62 -19.67 34.24
CA ASN A 119 16.41 -20.88 34.50
C ASN A 119 16.13 -22.12 33.63
N GLU A 120 15.09 -22.14 32.82
CA GLU A 120 14.77 -23.22 31.87
C GLU A 120 15.15 -22.86 30.42
N PRO A 121 15.48 -23.82 29.54
CA PRO A 121 15.77 -23.50 28.13
C PRO A 121 14.50 -22.97 27.45
N VAL A 122 14.52 -21.69 27.06
CA VAL A 122 13.45 -21.04 26.29
C VAL A 122 13.81 -21.07 24.80
N LEU A 123 12.85 -21.46 23.96
CA LEU A 123 12.94 -21.36 22.51
C LEU A 123 12.38 -20.02 22.04
N LEU A 124 13.15 -19.30 21.24
CA LEU A 124 12.73 -18.05 20.60
C LEU A 124 12.81 -18.24 19.08
N PRO A 125 11.68 -18.20 18.35
CA PRO A 125 11.67 -18.57 16.94
C PRO A 125 12.39 -17.57 16.03
N ASP A 126 12.19 -16.27 16.27
CA ASP A 126 12.82 -15.18 15.52
C ASP A 126 13.05 -13.94 16.40
N LEU A 127 13.75 -12.96 15.84
CA LEU A 127 14.09 -11.68 16.49
C LEU A 127 13.24 -10.51 15.98
N ALA A 128 12.15 -10.79 15.25
CA ALA A 128 11.44 -9.79 14.45
C ALA A 128 10.98 -8.59 15.29
N LEU A 129 10.51 -8.82 16.51
CA LEU A 129 10.02 -7.78 17.43
C LEU A 129 11.14 -6.88 17.99
N MET A 130 12.39 -7.32 18.00
CA MET A 130 13.52 -6.55 18.53
C MET A 130 14.31 -5.81 17.45
N THR A 131 14.36 -6.38 16.24
CA THR A 131 15.10 -5.81 15.11
C THR A 131 14.86 -4.31 14.87
N PRO A 132 13.65 -3.75 15.01
CA PRO A 132 13.43 -2.35 14.63
C PRO A 132 14.10 -1.36 15.59
N VAL A 133 14.04 -1.62 16.90
CA VAL A 133 14.72 -0.79 17.92
C VAL A 133 16.23 -0.85 17.71
N LEU A 134 16.76 -2.06 17.55
CA LEU A 134 18.19 -2.30 17.37
C LEU A 134 18.71 -1.66 16.08
N GLU A 135 17.93 -1.65 15.00
CA GLU A 135 18.27 -0.95 13.75
C GLU A 135 18.35 0.55 13.90
N ILE A 136 17.44 1.15 14.68
CA ILE A 136 17.42 2.59 14.91
C ILE A 136 18.60 3.02 15.77
N LEU A 137 18.86 2.29 16.87
CA LEU A 137 20.03 2.50 17.73
C LEU A 137 21.34 2.24 16.96
N ALA A 138 21.33 1.20 16.12
CA ALA A 138 22.27 0.82 15.07
C ALA A 138 22.95 1.99 14.33
N LYS A 139 22.16 3.01 14.02
CA LYS A 139 22.56 4.16 13.21
C LYS A 139 23.31 5.23 14.00
N ARG A 140 23.24 5.18 15.34
CA ARG A 140 23.77 6.20 16.25
C ARG A 140 24.93 5.68 17.08
N THR A 141 24.85 4.42 17.49
CA THR A 141 25.82 3.78 18.39
C THR A 141 26.13 2.36 17.97
N PRO A 142 27.33 1.83 18.29
CA PRO A 142 27.57 0.39 18.32
C PRO A 142 26.59 -0.31 19.26
N VAL A 143 25.90 -1.32 18.74
CA VAL A 143 24.96 -2.15 19.50
C VAL A 143 25.36 -3.61 19.36
N LEU A 144 25.41 -4.33 20.47
CA LEU A 144 25.56 -5.78 20.57
C LEU A 144 24.33 -6.37 21.26
N LEU A 145 23.79 -7.48 20.75
CA LEU A 145 22.69 -8.20 21.37
C LEU A 145 23.16 -9.54 21.92
N LEU A 146 22.99 -9.77 23.23
CA LEU A 146 23.15 -11.08 23.85
C LEU A 146 21.77 -11.63 24.22
N ILE A 147 21.53 -12.92 23.95
CA ILE A 147 20.24 -13.55 24.24
C ILE A 147 20.46 -14.84 25.00
N ASP A 148 19.90 -14.91 26.21
CA ASP A 148 19.85 -16.11 27.03
C ASP A 148 18.64 -16.98 26.66
N ALA A 149 18.63 -17.47 25.42
CA ALA A 149 17.62 -18.38 24.87
C ALA A 149 18.23 -19.19 23.72
N VAL A 150 17.47 -20.15 23.19
CA VAL A 150 17.78 -20.79 21.91
C VAL A 150 17.04 -20.07 20.80
N VAL A 151 17.79 -19.48 19.87
CA VAL A 151 17.29 -18.73 18.72
C VAL A 151 17.55 -19.53 17.44
N PHE A 152 16.53 -19.69 16.60
CA PHE A 152 16.66 -20.39 15.32
C PHE A 152 17.22 -19.50 14.21
N ASP A 153 16.69 -18.28 14.08
CA ASP A 153 17.19 -17.29 13.12
C ASP A 153 17.88 -16.12 13.83
N LEU A 154 19.21 -16.12 13.76
CA LEU A 154 20.06 -15.08 14.37
C LEU A 154 20.22 -13.84 13.47
N ARG A 155 19.64 -13.82 12.27
CA ARG A 155 19.77 -12.70 11.33
C ARG A 155 19.13 -11.44 11.92
N ALA A 156 19.94 -10.41 12.07
CA ALA A 156 19.52 -9.09 12.52
C ALA A 156 20.38 -8.00 11.88
N ALA A 157 19.97 -6.74 12.04
CA ALA A 157 20.81 -5.63 11.59
C ALA A 157 21.97 -5.30 12.55
N VAL A 158 22.05 -5.97 13.70
CA VAL A 158 23.12 -5.82 14.70
C VAL A 158 23.80 -7.17 14.95
N PRO A 159 25.03 -7.19 15.46
CA PRO A 159 25.67 -8.41 15.95
C PRO A 159 24.82 -9.05 17.06
N VAL A 160 24.59 -10.36 16.93
CA VAL A 160 23.80 -11.15 17.90
C VAL A 160 24.63 -12.31 18.40
N ILE A 161 24.57 -12.59 19.69
CA ILE A 161 25.15 -13.78 20.31
C ILE A 161 24.07 -14.49 21.12
N SER A 162 23.87 -15.78 20.86
CA SER A 162 22.88 -16.59 21.56
C SER A 162 23.28 -18.06 21.61
N ASN A 163 22.37 -18.94 22.06
CA ASN A 163 22.56 -20.38 22.15
C ASN A 163 23.77 -20.74 23.01
N PHE A 164 23.95 -20.02 24.12
CA PHE A 164 25.04 -20.25 25.08
C PHE A 164 24.97 -21.68 25.64
N ALA A 165 26.06 -22.42 25.51
CA ALA A 165 26.17 -23.75 26.09
C ALA A 165 26.31 -23.66 27.61
N ARG A 166 25.53 -24.45 28.36
CA ARG A 166 25.65 -24.55 29.83
C ARG A 166 26.98 -25.21 30.19
N ARG A 167 27.91 -24.47 30.79
CA ARG A 167 29.04 -25.07 31.51
C ARG A 167 28.59 -25.40 32.93
N ALA A 168 28.71 -26.67 33.33
CA ALA A 168 28.17 -27.20 34.58
C ALA A 168 28.77 -26.59 35.88
N VAL A 169 29.80 -25.74 35.78
CA VAL A 169 30.63 -25.29 36.92
C VAL A 169 30.93 -23.78 36.91
N ASP A 170 30.61 -23.05 35.84
CA ASP A 170 31.09 -21.66 35.69
C ASP A 170 30.11 -20.62 36.25
N SER A 171 30.61 -19.78 37.17
CA SER A 171 29.96 -18.56 37.66
C SER A 171 29.91 -17.44 36.61
N ARG A 172 30.47 -17.66 35.41
CA ARG A 172 30.51 -16.71 34.30
C ARG A 172 29.55 -17.16 33.20
N THR A 173 28.28 -16.81 33.37
CA THR A 173 27.24 -17.06 32.36
C THR A 173 26.59 -15.75 31.99
N VAL A 174 25.93 -15.70 30.82
CA VAL A 174 25.13 -14.53 30.41
C VAL A 174 24.08 -14.16 31.48
N ARG A 175 23.65 -15.14 32.26
CA ARG A 175 22.71 -15.01 33.39
C ARG A 175 23.31 -14.33 34.63
N ASN A 176 24.63 -14.19 34.72
CA ASN A 176 25.28 -13.55 35.86
C ASN A 176 25.77 -12.15 35.52
N LEU A 177 25.46 -11.64 34.32
CA LEU A 177 25.70 -10.26 33.95
C LEU A 177 24.82 -9.31 34.78
N ALA A 178 25.41 -8.18 35.15
CA ALA A 178 24.78 -7.06 35.82
C ALA A 178 24.75 -5.82 34.91
N GLU A 179 23.86 -4.88 35.23
CA GLU A 179 23.86 -3.54 34.63
C GLU A 179 25.24 -2.88 34.71
N LYS A 180 25.64 -2.20 33.64
CA LYS A 180 26.92 -1.48 33.50
C LYS A 180 28.18 -2.34 33.43
N ASP A 181 28.05 -3.67 33.44
CA ASP A 181 29.16 -4.55 33.07
C ASP A 181 29.63 -4.23 31.64
N THR A 182 30.89 -4.46 31.31
CA THR A 182 31.40 -4.27 29.94
C THR A 182 31.64 -5.60 29.25
N VAL A 183 31.18 -5.71 28.01
CA VAL A 183 31.36 -6.89 27.15
C VAL A 183 32.17 -6.48 25.94
N GLN A 184 33.26 -7.20 25.71
CA GLN A 184 34.07 -7.06 24.52
C GLN A 184 33.79 -8.21 23.55
N PHE A 185 33.32 -7.90 22.34
CA PHE A 185 33.10 -8.88 21.27
C PHE A 185 34.04 -8.63 20.08
N ASN A 186 34.82 -9.65 19.72
CA ASN A 186 35.72 -9.60 18.58
C ASN A 186 35.34 -10.70 17.56
N PRO A 187 34.66 -10.35 16.45
CA PRO A 187 34.27 -11.32 15.42
C PRO A 187 35.47 -11.94 14.70
N SER A 188 36.63 -11.26 14.63
CA SER A 188 37.82 -11.79 13.94
C SER A 188 38.50 -12.90 14.74
N THR A 189 38.55 -12.77 16.07
CA THR A 189 39.12 -13.79 16.95
C THR A 189 38.07 -14.78 17.47
N ARG A 190 36.79 -14.56 17.15
CA ARG A 190 35.64 -15.36 17.62
C ARG A 190 35.59 -15.46 19.16
N ARG A 191 35.89 -14.34 19.82
CA ARG A 191 35.96 -14.22 21.29
C ARG A 191 34.94 -13.24 21.84
N VAL A 192 34.33 -13.60 22.98
CA VAL A 192 33.56 -12.69 23.83
C VAL A 192 34.18 -12.64 25.24
N LEU A 193 34.56 -11.46 25.71
CA LEU A 193 35.26 -11.26 26.99
C LEU A 193 34.46 -10.32 27.88
N LEU A 194 34.59 -10.49 29.20
CA LEU A 194 34.04 -9.55 30.18
C LEU A 194 35.13 -8.59 30.64
N GLY A 195 34.85 -7.28 30.64
CA GLY A 195 35.82 -6.25 31.05
C GLY A 195 36.02 -6.13 32.57
N LEU A 196 35.68 -7.15 33.34
CA LEU A 196 35.76 -7.17 34.81
C LEU A 196 36.90 -8.03 35.34
N ALA A 197 37.53 -7.55 36.43
CA ALA A 197 38.35 -8.38 37.32
C ALA A 197 37.45 -9.17 38.32
N PRO A 198 37.78 -10.42 38.68
CA PRO A 198 36.98 -11.26 39.61
C PRO A 198 37.18 -10.79 41.07
N PRO A 199 36.18 -10.90 41.98
CA PRO A 199 35.31 -12.07 42.16
C PRO A 199 33.81 -11.76 42.39
N ASP A 200 33.03 -12.84 42.57
CA ASP A 200 31.59 -12.92 42.88
C ASP A 200 30.62 -12.34 41.86
N LEU A 201 30.53 -13.01 40.71
CA LEU A 201 29.45 -12.83 39.73
C LEU A 201 28.12 -13.46 40.19
N THR A 202 28.15 -14.36 41.17
CA THR A 202 26.97 -15.15 41.57
C THR A 202 26.04 -14.43 42.56
N ASN A 203 26.48 -13.35 43.22
CA ASN A 203 25.73 -12.68 44.29
C ASN A 203 25.44 -11.20 43.98
N ARG A 204 25.52 -10.77 42.71
CA ARG A 204 25.26 -9.38 42.34
C ARG A 204 23.76 -9.13 42.17
N PRO A 205 23.21 -8.01 42.70
CA PRO A 205 21.85 -7.63 42.39
C PRO A 205 21.73 -7.38 40.88
N ARG A 206 20.79 -8.07 40.24
CA ARG A 206 20.48 -7.90 38.82
C ARG A 206 19.23 -7.04 38.72
N ASP A 207 19.40 -5.80 38.31
CA ASP A 207 18.28 -4.95 37.95
C ASP A 207 17.91 -5.25 36.50
N VAL A 208 16.98 -6.18 36.30
CA VAL A 208 16.54 -6.60 34.96
C VAL A 208 15.28 -5.81 34.62
N ALA A 209 15.38 -4.91 33.64
CA ALA A 209 14.25 -4.12 33.19
C ALA A 209 13.16 -5.04 32.63
N ALA A 210 11.99 -5.03 33.26
CA ALA A 210 10.80 -5.74 32.76
C ALA A 210 9.87 -4.73 32.08
N SER A 211 9.21 -5.16 31.00
CA SER A 211 8.21 -4.31 30.36
C SER A 211 7.04 -4.09 31.32
N SER A 212 6.40 -2.92 31.29
CA SER A 212 5.12 -2.79 32.00
C SER A 212 4.01 -3.68 31.42
N PHE A 213 4.23 -4.28 30.24
CA PHE A 213 3.29 -5.13 29.53
C PHE A 213 3.53 -6.64 29.72
N VAL A 214 4.22 -7.12 30.77
CA VAL A 214 4.45 -8.57 30.98
C VAL A 214 3.14 -9.38 30.91
N ASN A 215 3.18 -10.59 30.32
CA ASN A 215 2.08 -11.56 30.32
C ASN A 215 1.71 -11.94 31.76
N ARG A 216 0.58 -11.39 32.27
CA ARG A 216 0.04 -11.71 33.60
C ARG A 216 -0.99 -12.85 33.56
N SER A 217 -0.97 -13.68 32.52
CA SER A 217 -1.93 -14.79 32.35
C SER A 217 -1.94 -15.80 33.50
N THR A 218 -0.93 -15.78 34.38
CA THR A 218 -0.85 -16.61 35.59
C THR A 218 -1.36 -15.92 36.86
N ASP A 219 -1.52 -14.60 36.88
CA ASP A 219 -2.09 -13.88 38.02
C ASP A 219 -3.61 -13.81 37.87
N ARG A 220 -4.33 -14.35 38.86
CA ARG A 220 -5.80 -14.35 38.90
C ARG A 220 -6.41 -12.97 39.15
N ASP A 221 -5.58 -11.95 39.38
CA ASP A 221 -6.01 -10.61 39.71
C ASP A 221 -6.11 -9.76 38.44
N ILE A 222 -7.34 -9.34 38.13
CA ILE A 222 -7.62 -8.40 37.05
C ILE A 222 -6.89 -7.08 37.36
N PRO A 223 -6.03 -6.56 36.46
CA PRO A 223 -5.34 -5.30 36.69
C PRO A 223 -6.31 -4.15 36.97
N SER A 224 -5.90 -3.21 37.83
CA SER A 224 -6.69 -2.02 38.13
C SER A 224 -6.88 -1.13 36.90
N GLN A 225 -7.93 -0.31 36.88
CA GLN A 225 -8.11 0.69 35.81
C GLN A 225 -6.92 1.66 35.68
N SER A 226 -6.21 1.96 36.78
CA SER A 226 -5.01 2.81 36.75
C SER A 226 -3.89 2.22 35.90
N PHE A 227 -3.69 0.90 35.95
CA PHE A 227 -2.70 0.20 35.13
C PHE A 227 -2.99 0.38 33.63
N TYR A 228 -4.26 0.24 33.22
CA TYR A 228 -4.65 0.43 31.82
C TYR A 228 -4.53 1.89 31.37
N SER A 229 -4.90 2.84 32.23
CA SER A 229 -4.70 4.28 31.95
C SER A 229 -3.23 4.60 31.69
N GLU A 230 -2.32 4.12 32.55
CA GLU A 230 -0.87 4.30 32.37
C GLU A 230 -0.35 3.61 31.11
N SER A 231 -0.81 2.39 30.85
CA SER A 231 -0.44 1.60 29.67
C SER A 231 -0.84 2.31 28.37
N LEU A 232 -2.06 2.84 28.31
CA LEU A 232 -2.56 3.59 27.15
C LEU A 232 -1.77 4.88 26.94
N LYS A 233 -1.52 5.68 27.99
CA LYS A 233 -0.70 6.90 27.91
C LYS A 233 0.71 6.62 27.37
N LYS A 234 1.33 5.50 27.77
CA LYS A 234 2.63 5.08 27.23
C LYS A 234 2.54 4.75 25.74
N LEU A 235 1.57 3.93 25.33
CA LEU A 235 1.40 3.54 23.93
C LEU A 235 1.03 4.74 23.04
N GLU A 236 0.24 5.67 23.56
CA GLU A 236 -0.06 6.95 22.93
C GLU A 236 1.21 7.77 22.67
N ALA A 237 2.07 7.94 23.68
CA ALA A 237 3.34 8.64 23.53
C ALA A 237 4.26 7.97 22.49
N TRP A 238 4.29 6.64 22.43
CA TRP A 238 5.06 5.90 21.42
C TRP A 238 4.52 6.16 20.02
N LEU A 239 3.20 6.09 19.84
CA LEU A 239 2.54 6.39 18.57
C LEU A 239 2.76 7.83 18.12
N LEU A 240 2.76 8.78 19.07
CA LEU A 240 3.07 10.18 18.79
C LEU A 240 4.51 10.33 18.26
N GLN A 241 5.49 9.70 18.90
CA GLN A 241 6.89 9.76 18.46
C GLN A 241 7.09 9.09 17.10
N ILE A 242 6.45 7.95 16.84
CA ILE A 242 6.45 7.28 15.53
C ILE A 242 5.82 8.20 14.47
N THR A 243 4.69 8.82 14.79
CA THR A 243 4.01 9.75 13.88
C THR A 243 4.88 10.97 13.55
N ALA A 244 5.63 11.49 14.53
CA ALA A 244 6.55 12.60 14.32
C ALA A 244 7.67 12.23 13.34
N ASP A 245 8.26 11.03 13.46
CA ASP A 245 9.28 10.55 12.52
C ASP A 245 8.75 10.43 11.08
N PHE A 246 7.50 10.00 10.90
CA PHE A 246 6.87 9.98 9.56
C PHE A 246 6.59 11.37 8.98
N ARG A 247 6.44 12.41 9.83
CA ARG A 247 6.19 13.79 9.38
C ARG A 247 7.48 14.54 9.05
N ASP A 248 8.56 14.29 9.79
CA ASP A 248 9.83 15.02 9.66
C ASP A 248 10.60 14.62 8.38
N LYS A 249 10.31 13.43 7.82
CA LYS A 249 10.91 12.98 6.57
C LYS A 249 10.18 13.61 5.37
N ASN A 250 10.83 14.56 4.69
CA ASN A 250 10.51 14.97 3.31
C ASN A 250 10.53 13.78 2.31
N ASN A 251 10.97 12.59 2.74
CA ASN A 251 10.90 11.34 2.01
C ASN A 251 9.83 10.42 2.63
N ARG A 252 8.86 10.00 1.81
CA ARG A 252 7.86 9.00 2.18
C ARG A 252 8.53 7.75 2.78
N PRO A 253 7.99 7.16 3.86
CA PRO A 253 8.57 5.97 4.46
C PRO A 253 8.67 4.84 3.42
N LYS A 254 9.78 4.09 3.47
CA LYS A 254 9.98 2.91 2.63
C LYS A 254 9.36 1.68 3.31
N ARG A 255 9.07 0.64 2.54
CA ARG A 255 8.47 -0.62 3.04
C ARG A 255 9.19 -1.21 4.25
N ASP A 256 10.53 -1.16 4.26
CA ASP A 256 11.36 -1.77 5.30
C ASP A 256 11.77 -0.80 6.42
N ASP A 257 11.16 0.40 6.49
CA ASP A 257 11.48 1.40 7.51
C ASP A 257 11.24 0.80 8.92
N PRO A 258 12.26 0.82 9.81
CA PRO A 258 12.12 0.26 11.15
C PRO A 258 11.00 0.93 11.96
N PHE A 259 10.64 2.18 11.70
CA PHE A 259 9.51 2.82 12.39
C PHE A 259 8.15 2.22 12.01
N LEU A 260 8.01 1.62 10.82
CA LEU A 260 6.81 0.86 10.46
C LEU A 260 6.72 -0.45 11.25
N ARG A 261 7.85 -1.12 11.49
CA ARG A 261 7.89 -2.33 12.33
C ARG A 261 7.71 -2.01 13.81
N LEU A 262 8.23 -0.88 14.31
CA LEU A 262 7.88 -0.39 15.65
C LEU A 262 6.40 -0.12 15.79
N PHE A 263 5.79 0.50 14.76
CA PHE A 263 4.35 0.69 14.72
C PHE A 263 3.59 -0.64 14.83
N HIS A 264 4.00 -1.66 14.09
CA HIS A 264 3.44 -3.01 14.21
C HIS A 264 3.53 -3.58 15.63
N ASN A 265 4.71 -3.48 16.28
CA ASN A 265 4.88 -3.93 17.66
C ASN A 265 3.94 -3.20 18.63
N THR A 266 3.81 -1.88 18.48
CA THR A 266 2.92 -1.05 19.30
C THR A 266 1.46 -1.46 19.09
N CYS A 267 1.06 -1.79 17.86
CA CYS A 267 -0.27 -2.33 17.56
C CYS A 267 -0.54 -3.66 18.26
N VAL A 268 0.44 -4.58 18.31
CA VAL A 268 0.32 -5.87 19.02
C VAL A 268 0.06 -5.66 20.51
N LEU A 269 0.83 -4.76 21.15
CA LEU A 269 0.63 -4.42 22.56
C LEU A 269 -0.73 -3.76 22.81
N LEU A 270 -1.13 -2.84 21.94
CA LEU A 270 -2.39 -2.14 22.06
C LEU A 270 -3.59 -3.07 21.91
N LEU A 271 -3.56 -4.00 20.94
CA LEU A 271 -4.59 -5.04 20.80
C LEU A 271 -4.71 -5.89 22.07
N ARG A 272 -3.57 -6.26 22.66
CA ARG A 272 -3.56 -7.00 23.92
C ARG A 272 -4.20 -6.19 25.06
N VAL A 273 -3.79 -4.94 25.24
CA VAL A 273 -4.36 -4.03 26.24
C VAL A 273 -5.88 -3.87 26.04
N CYS A 274 -6.33 -3.61 24.81
CA CYS A 274 -7.75 -3.50 24.48
C CYS A 274 -8.52 -4.79 24.80
N ASN A 275 -7.97 -5.96 24.48
CA ASN A 275 -8.61 -7.25 24.76
C ASN A 275 -8.72 -7.54 26.26
N GLU A 276 -7.68 -7.24 27.04
CA GLU A 276 -7.71 -7.37 28.50
C GLU A 276 -8.74 -6.40 29.11
N MET A 277 -8.82 -5.17 28.59
CA MET A 277 -9.79 -4.16 29.02
C MET A 277 -11.25 -4.51 28.72
N LYS A 278 -11.54 -5.31 27.68
CA LYS A 278 -12.92 -5.72 27.35
C LYS A 278 -13.62 -6.41 28.52
N ILE A 279 -12.85 -7.01 29.45
CA ILE A 279 -13.32 -7.70 30.66
C ILE A 279 -13.82 -6.73 31.74
N LEU A 280 -13.35 -5.47 31.75
CA LEU A 280 -13.59 -4.51 32.84
C LEU A 280 -15.02 -3.97 32.93
N GLY A 281 -15.87 -4.18 31.91
CA GLY A 281 -17.27 -3.77 31.89
C GLY A 281 -17.53 -2.26 31.74
N SER A 282 -16.68 -1.39 32.32
CA SER A 282 -16.75 0.07 32.18
C SER A 282 -15.37 0.73 32.20
N TYR A 283 -15.26 1.93 31.61
CA TYR A 283 -14.02 2.68 31.47
C TYR A 283 -14.09 4.03 32.18
N SER A 284 -12.95 4.47 32.76
CA SER A 284 -12.82 5.82 33.29
C SER A 284 -12.73 6.85 32.16
N ASN A 285 -13.02 8.12 32.46
CA ASN A 285 -12.89 9.22 31.48
C ASN A 285 -11.45 9.37 30.96
N GLU A 286 -10.44 9.10 31.79
CA GLU A 286 -9.03 9.15 31.39
C GLU A 286 -8.70 8.12 30.32
N ILE A 287 -9.17 6.88 30.51
CA ILE A 287 -9.00 5.80 29.52
C ILE A 287 -9.63 6.20 28.18
N ASN A 288 -10.84 6.77 28.22
CA ASN A 288 -11.52 7.21 27.01
C ASN A 288 -10.77 8.32 26.27
N SER A 289 -10.18 9.28 27.00
CA SER A 289 -9.35 10.35 26.41
C SER A 289 -8.16 9.76 25.64
N SER A 290 -7.37 8.90 26.30
CA SER A 290 -6.19 8.29 25.67
C SER A 290 -6.56 7.41 24.47
N LEU A 291 -7.68 6.66 24.52
CA LEU A 291 -8.13 5.88 23.37
C LEU A 291 -8.45 6.76 22.15
N LEU A 292 -8.99 7.98 22.36
CA LEU A 292 -9.26 8.91 21.26
C LEU A 292 -7.97 9.47 20.65
N GLU A 293 -7.01 9.86 21.48
CA GLU A 293 -5.70 10.34 21.02
C GLU A 293 -4.93 9.24 20.28
N ILE A 294 -4.97 8.02 20.81
CA ILE A 294 -4.43 6.81 20.16
C ILE A 294 -5.07 6.58 18.79
N ALA A 295 -6.40 6.69 18.66
CA ALA A 295 -7.09 6.50 17.39
C ALA A 295 -6.61 7.50 16.31
N ASP A 296 -6.41 8.76 16.67
CA ASP A 296 -5.90 9.79 15.74
C ASP A 296 -4.47 9.49 15.28
N HIS A 297 -3.60 9.05 16.19
CA HIS A 297 -2.23 8.64 15.84
C HIS A 297 -2.18 7.36 15.01
N LEU A 298 -3.06 6.39 15.29
CA LEU A 298 -3.22 5.18 14.50
C LEU A 298 -3.59 5.51 13.05
N VAL A 299 -4.55 6.41 12.82
CA VAL A 299 -4.94 6.82 11.46
C VAL A 299 -3.73 7.35 10.67
N ALA A 300 -2.88 8.17 11.32
CA ALA A 300 -1.68 8.71 10.67
C ALA A 300 -0.67 7.60 10.33
N CYS A 301 -0.37 6.72 11.28
CA CYS A 301 0.61 5.64 11.11
C CYS A 301 0.14 4.59 10.07
N VAL A 302 -1.13 4.21 10.09
CA VAL A 302 -1.70 3.27 9.11
C VAL A 302 -1.64 3.83 7.69
N ARG A 303 -1.94 5.13 7.51
CA ARG A 303 -1.78 5.80 6.21
C ARG A 303 -0.33 5.80 5.75
N ALA A 304 0.62 6.05 6.66
CA ALA A 304 2.05 5.97 6.36
C ALA A 304 2.45 4.56 5.90
N ALA A 305 2.02 3.52 6.62
CA ALA A 305 2.26 2.12 6.25
C ALA A 305 1.66 1.76 4.88
N ARG A 306 0.43 2.22 4.59
CA ARG A 306 -0.24 1.95 3.31
C ARG A 306 0.49 2.62 2.15
N ASN A 307 0.90 3.88 2.34
CA ASN A 307 1.69 4.63 1.37
C ASN A 307 3.07 3.99 1.10
N ALA A 308 3.67 3.38 2.12
CA ALA A 308 4.90 2.60 2.01
C ALA A 308 4.70 1.20 1.38
N ARG A 309 3.45 0.82 1.07
CA ARG A 309 3.05 -0.52 0.58
C ARG A 309 3.42 -1.64 1.56
N ALA A 310 3.46 -1.36 2.86
CA ALA A 310 3.69 -2.34 3.91
C ALA A 310 2.35 -3.00 4.33
N MET A 311 1.76 -3.78 3.42
CA MET A 311 0.35 -4.22 3.52
C MET A 311 0.02 -4.96 4.83
N GLN A 312 0.88 -5.88 5.30
CA GLN A 312 0.66 -6.60 6.56
C GLN A 312 0.68 -5.67 7.80
N ILE A 313 1.54 -4.66 7.79
CA ILE A 313 1.61 -3.66 8.86
C ILE A 313 0.38 -2.76 8.83
N SER A 314 -0.05 -2.35 7.63
CA SER A 314 -1.30 -1.61 7.45
C SER A 314 -2.52 -2.41 7.90
N GLU A 315 -2.59 -3.70 7.60
CA GLU A 315 -3.66 -4.60 8.02
C GLU A 315 -3.73 -4.65 9.55
N THR A 316 -2.60 -4.96 10.19
CA THR A 316 -2.50 -4.97 11.66
C THR A 316 -2.97 -3.64 12.25
N GLY A 317 -2.50 -2.52 11.69
CA GLY A 317 -2.85 -1.20 12.20
C GLY A 317 -4.33 -0.82 11.99
N TYR A 318 -4.96 -1.22 10.89
CA TYR A 318 -6.41 -1.03 10.71
C TYR A 318 -7.22 -1.88 11.68
N LEU A 319 -6.84 -3.14 11.90
CA LEU A 319 -7.49 -4.02 12.89
C LEU A 319 -7.37 -3.43 14.30
N THR A 320 -6.19 -2.93 14.68
CA THR A 320 -5.99 -2.22 15.95
C THR A 320 -6.82 -0.95 16.04
N LEU A 321 -6.90 -0.16 14.98
CA LEU A 321 -7.74 1.04 14.95
C LEU A 321 -9.22 0.72 15.15
N ILE A 322 -9.74 -0.33 14.50
CA ILE A 322 -11.12 -0.78 14.68
C ILE A 322 -11.37 -1.16 16.14
N GLU A 323 -10.49 -1.96 16.73
CA GLU A 323 -10.60 -2.39 18.13
C GLU A 323 -10.59 -1.22 19.12
N VAL A 324 -9.73 -0.22 18.90
CA VAL A 324 -9.71 1.01 19.70
C VAL A 324 -11.01 1.80 19.52
N LEU A 325 -11.49 1.96 18.28
CA LEU A 325 -12.73 2.69 18.00
C LEU A 325 -13.96 1.99 18.58
N GLU A 326 -14.01 0.65 18.55
CA GLU A 326 -15.08 -0.13 19.19
C GLU A 326 -15.04 0.02 20.72
N ALA A 327 -13.84 0.08 21.32
CA ALA A 327 -13.70 0.40 22.74
C ALA A 327 -14.24 1.82 23.04
N CYS A 328 -13.99 2.81 22.17
CA CYS A 328 -14.55 4.15 22.30
C CYS A 328 -16.08 4.20 22.10
N ASP A 329 -16.63 3.42 21.16
CA ASP A 329 -18.05 3.43 20.78
C ASP A 329 -18.99 3.09 21.96
N ARG A 330 -18.48 2.32 22.93
CA ARG A 330 -19.19 2.00 24.20
C ARG A 330 -19.57 3.25 25.00
N VAL A 331 -18.88 4.37 24.79
CA VAL A 331 -19.06 5.61 25.56
C VAL A 331 -19.57 6.75 24.67
N ILE A 332 -18.96 6.93 23.50
CA ILE A 332 -19.34 7.97 22.54
C ILE A 332 -19.49 7.28 21.18
N PRO A 333 -20.65 7.33 20.52
CA PRO A 333 -20.81 6.71 19.21
C PRO A 333 -19.78 7.20 18.19
N ARG A 334 -18.99 6.28 17.64
CA ARG A 334 -17.93 6.46 16.63
C ARG A 334 -18.24 5.76 15.31
N LYS A 335 -19.51 5.45 15.05
CA LYS A 335 -20.00 4.74 13.85
C LYS A 335 -19.40 5.24 12.53
N ARG A 336 -19.24 6.57 12.37
CA ARG A 336 -18.61 7.14 11.17
C ARG A 336 -17.14 6.74 11.03
N GLN A 337 -16.36 6.80 12.10
CA GLN A 337 -14.94 6.43 12.07
C GLN A 337 -14.78 4.91 11.91
N LEU A 338 -15.67 4.12 12.51
CA LEU A 338 -15.73 2.67 12.29
C LEU A 338 -16.03 2.34 10.81
N TYR A 339 -17.02 3.01 10.21
CA TYR A 339 -17.29 2.92 8.77
C TYR A 339 -16.04 3.22 7.94
N GLU A 340 -15.37 4.35 8.22
CA GLU A 340 -14.17 4.77 7.46
C GLU A 340 -12.99 3.78 7.64
N ALA A 341 -12.82 3.19 8.82
CA ALA A 341 -11.78 2.21 9.11
C ALA A 341 -12.05 0.86 8.42
N PHE A 342 -13.27 0.31 8.54
CA PHE A 342 -13.66 -0.93 7.86
C PHE A 342 -13.63 -0.79 6.33
N ASP A 343 -14.07 0.36 5.81
CA ASP A 343 -14.02 0.64 4.38
C ASP A 343 -12.59 0.65 3.84
N ALA A 344 -11.68 1.30 4.58
CA ALA A 344 -10.27 1.36 4.21
C ALA A 344 -9.57 0.00 4.33
N LEU A 345 -9.93 -0.81 5.35
CA LEU A 345 -9.46 -2.20 5.49
C LEU A 345 -9.97 -3.07 4.33
N GLY A 346 -11.23 -2.92 3.92
CA GLY A 346 -11.78 -3.61 2.75
C GLY A 346 -11.02 -3.26 1.47
N GLN A 347 -10.67 -1.98 1.26
CA GLN A 347 -9.80 -1.58 0.13
C GLN A 347 -8.41 -2.19 0.21
N LEU A 348 -7.83 -2.33 1.42
CA LEU A 348 -6.53 -2.97 1.60
C LEU A 348 -6.60 -4.45 1.17
N TYR A 349 -7.66 -5.17 1.56
CA TYR A 349 -7.85 -6.57 1.14
C TYR A 349 -8.07 -6.72 -0.37
N ILE A 350 -8.76 -5.77 -1.00
CA ILE A 350 -8.86 -5.71 -2.47
C ILE A 350 -7.45 -5.57 -3.08
N GLN A 351 -6.60 -4.69 -2.53
CA GLN A 351 -5.22 -4.50 -2.99
C GLN A 351 -4.34 -5.75 -2.76
N MET A 352 -4.69 -6.58 -1.78
CA MET A 352 -4.03 -7.86 -1.48
C MET A 352 -4.62 -9.05 -2.27
N ALA A 353 -5.59 -8.79 -3.16
CA ALA A 353 -6.31 -9.82 -3.92
C ALA A 353 -6.99 -10.89 -3.03
N ASP A 354 -7.51 -10.49 -1.86
CA ASP A 354 -8.23 -11.38 -0.93
C ASP A 354 -9.72 -10.98 -0.86
N PRO A 355 -10.56 -11.52 -1.77
CA PRO A 355 -11.96 -11.11 -1.85
C PRO A 355 -12.78 -11.56 -0.62
N ALA A 356 -12.43 -12.68 0.02
CA ALA A 356 -13.17 -13.18 1.18
C ALA A 356 -13.01 -12.24 2.38
N ARG A 357 -11.77 -11.83 2.70
CA ARG A 357 -11.53 -10.84 3.76
C ARG A 357 -12.07 -9.46 3.39
N ALA A 358 -11.99 -9.07 2.11
CA ALA A 358 -12.60 -7.82 1.64
C ALA A 358 -14.12 -7.80 1.85
N ILE A 359 -14.84 -8.87 1.51
CA ILE A 359 -16.30 -8.99 1.71
C ILE A 359 -16.64 -8.81 3.20
N ASN A 360 -15.92 -9.49 4.09
CA ASN A 360 -16.16 -9.39 5.54
C ASN A 360 -15.99 -7.95 6.04
N ALA A 361 -14.89 -7.28 5.66
CA ALA A 361 -14.62 -5.91 6.07
C ALA A 361 -15.64 -4.91 5.48
N LEU A 362 -15.99 -5.02 4.20
CA LEU A 362 -16.95 -4.13 3.55
C LEU A 362 -18.39 -4.36 4.05
N THR A 363 -18.74 -5.60 4.40
CA THR A 363 -20.03 -5.92 5.04
C THR A 363 -20.12 -5.30 6.43
N ALA A 364 -19.03 -5.35 7.20
CA ALA A 364 -18.94 -4.66 8.48
C ALA A 364 -19.09 -3.14 8.30
N ALA A 365 -18.40 -2.53 7.33
CA ALA A 365 -18.55 -1.10 6.99
C ALA A 365 -20.02 -0.75 6.68
N ARG A 366 -20.71 -1.59 5.90
CA ARG A 366 -22.13 -1.38 5.54
C ARG A 366 -23.05 -1.35 6.76
N SER A 367 -22.76 -2.13 7.79
CA SER A 367 -23.58 -2.12 9.02
C SER A 367 -23.53 -0.77 9.76
N PHE A 368 -22.44 -0.01 9.59
CA PHE A 368 -22.28 1.32 10.17
C PHE A 368 -22.79 2.45 9.27
N SER A 369 -22.92 2.24 7.95
CA SER A 369 -23.39 3.28 7.03
C SER A 369 -24.87 3.62 7.20
N THR A 370 -25.70 2.66 7.60
CA THR A 370 -27.15 2.82 7.83
C THR A 370 -27.48 3.47 9.17
N ALA A 371 -26.50 3.55 10.08
CA ALA A 371 -26.69 3.92 11.47
C ALA A 371 -26.29 5.37 11.80
N SER A 372 -25.89 6.14 10.77
CA SER A 372 -25.39 7.51 10.87
C SER A 372 -26.36 8.48 10.18
N GLU A 373 -27.15 9.20 10.98
CA GLU A 373 -27.99 10.36 10.65
C GLU A 373 -29.41 10.09 10.11
N THR A 374 -30.34 10.98 10.49
CA THR A 374 -31.77 10.93 10.13
C THR A 374 -32.07 11.47 8.72
N VAL A 375 -31.10 12.16 8.09
CA VAL A 375 -31.16 12.59 6.68
C VAL A 375 -29.77 12.43 6.07
N PRO A 376 -29.57 11.50 5.11
CA PRO A 376 -28.27 11.32 4.46
C PRO A 376 -27.89 12.55 3.63
N THR A 377 -26.65 13.00 3.76
CA THR A 377 -26.05 13.99 2.85
C THR A 377 -25.71 13.35 1.49
N ASP A 378 -25.63 14.16 0.43
CA ASP A 378 -25.24 13.69 -0.92
C ASP A 378 -23.91 12.90 -0.90
N VAL A 379 -22.96 13.33 -0.09
CA VAL A 379 -21.65 12.67 0.09
C VAL A 379 -21.81 11.28 0.72
N GLN A 380 -22.71 11.13 1.69
CA GLN A 380 -22.98 9.82 2.32
C GLN A 380 -23.68 8.86 1.37
N LEU A 381 -24.62 9.35 0.55
CA LEU A 381 -25.28 8.53 -0.48
C LEU A 381 -24.25 8.04 -1.50
N ALA A 382 -23.39 8.92 -2.00
CA ALA A 382 -22.31 8.56 -2.93
C ALA A 382 -21.35 7.53 -2.33
N LYS A 383 -20.90 7.74 -1.09
CA LYS A 383 -20.04 6.79 -0.34
C LYS A 383 -20.70 5.43 -0.16
N THR A 384 -22.00 5.41 0.15
CA THR A 384 -22.75 4.17 0.34
C THR A 384 -22.89 3.41 -0.99
N SER A 385 -23.24 4.08 -2.09
CA SER A 385 -23.28 3.45 -3.41
C SER A 385 -21.91 2.92 -3.85
N GLN A 386 -20.83 3.65 -3.57
CA GLN A 386 -19.47 3.17 -3.85
C GLN A 386 -19.07 1.97 -3.00
N LEU A 387 -19.49 1.91 -1.74
CA LEU A 387 -19.28 0.74 -0.87
C LEU A 387 -20.02 -0.48 -1.44
N LEU A 388 -21.30 -0.33 -1.79
CA LEU A 388 -22.11 -1.41 -2.36
C LEU A 388 -21.56 -1.91 -3.70
N SER A 389 -21.11 -1.00 -4.57
CA SER A 389 -20.44 -1.35 -5.83
C SER A 389 -19.16 -2.16 -5.60
N ARG A 390 -18.31 -1.75 -4.63
CA ARG A 390 -17.11 -2.52 -4.28
C ARG A 390 -17.46 -3.89 -3.71
N LEU A 391 -18.44 -3.97 -2.82
CA LEU A 391 -18.90 -5.24 -2.26
C LEU A 391 -19.42 -6.18 -3.36
N ALA A 392 -20.21 -5.64 -4.31
CA ALA A 392 -20.68 -6.39 -5.48
C ALA A 392 -19.52 -6.91 -6.35
N SER A 393 -18.50 -6.09 -6.58
CA SER A 393 -17.27 -6.49 -7.28
C SER A 393 -16.62 -7.69 -6.62
N GLN A 394 -16.49 -7.69 -5.28
CA GLN A 394 -15.88 -8.80 -4.55
C GLN A 394 -16.74 -10.07 -4.58
N TYR A 395 -18.07 -9.96 -4.43
CA TYR A 395 -18.97 -11.12 -4.59
C TYR A 395 -18.90 -11.72 -6.00
N ARG A 396 -18.80 -10.88 -7.03
CA ARG A 396 -18.59 -11.33 -8.42
C ARG A 396 -17.28 -12.10 -8.57
N MET A 397 -16.19 -11.66 -7.93
CA MET A 397 -14.90 -12.36 -7.98
C MET A 397 -14.95 -13.76 -7.37
N ILE A 398 -15.81 -14.00 -6.37
CA ILE A 398 -16.01 -15.33 -5.79
C ILE A 398 -17.20 -16.10 -6.43
N SER A 399 -17.65 -15.66 -7.61
CA SER A 399 -18.77 -16.27 -8.35
C SER A 399 -20.15 -16.23 -7.66
N GLU A 400 -20.33 -15.36 -6.67
CA GLU A 400 -21.63 -15.10 -6.02
C GLU A 400 -22.42 -14.01 -6.77
N VAL A 401 -22.71 -14.28 -8.04
CA VAL A 401 -23.24 -13.29 -9.00
C VAL A 401 -24.61 -12.73 -8.59
N ARG A 402 -25.44 -13.53 -7.90
CA ARG A 402 -26.76 -13.09 -7.40
C ARG A 402 -26.67 -12.04 -6.30
N GLU A 403 -25.71 -12.19 -5.37
CA GLU A 403 -25.50 -11.18 -4.32
C GLU A 403 -24.92 -9.91 -4.92
N ALA A 404 -24.00 -10.03 -5.88
CA ALA A 404 -23.50 -8.87 -6.63
C ALA A 404 -24.63 -8.09 -7.32
N GLU A 405 -25.56 -8.77 -7.98
CA GLU A 405 -26.71 -8.14 -8.66
C GLU A 405 -27.65 -7.42 -7.69
N LYS A 406 -27.93 -8.05 -6.54
CA LYS A 406 -28.75 -7.46 -5.47
C LYS A 406 -28.13 -6.17 -4.93
N LEU A 407 -26.83 -6.20 -4.65
CA LEU A 407 -26.08 -5.04 -4.15
C LEU A 407 -26.02 -3.89 -5.16
N LEU A 408 -25.84 -4.19 -6.46
CA LEU A 408 -25.85 -3.17 -7.51
C LEU A 408 -27.23 -2.55 -7.68
N SER A 409 -28.29 -3.35 -7.58
CA SER A 409 -29.68 -2.85 -7.65
C SER A 409 -29.99 -1.91 -6.47
N GLU A 410 -29.50 -2.23 -5.27
CA GLU A 410 -29.59 -1.34 -4.11
C GLU A 410 -28.78 -0.06 -4.30
N ALA A 411 -27.56 -0.15 -4.84
CA ALA A 411 -26.72 1.02 -5.11
C ALA A 411 -27.36 1.98 -6.12
N GLU A 412 -28.03 1.43 -7.16
CA GLU A 412 -28.80 2.19 -8.14
C GLU A 412 -30.03 2.84 -7.53
N GLN A 413 -30.76 2.14 -6.66
CA GLN A 413 -31.90 2.72 -5.98
C GLN A 413 -31.48 3.91 -5.09
N ILE A 414 -30.33 3.82 -4.43
CA ILE A 414 -29.74 4.93 -3.67
C ILE A 414 -29.41 6.11 -4.59
N ILE A 415 -28.80 5.85 -5.75
CA ILE A 415 -28.50 6.88 -6.76
C ILE A 415 -29.79 7.54 -7.26
N ALA A 416 -30.79 6.75 -7.64
CA ALA A 416 -32.05 7.22 -8.18
C ALA A 416 -32.84 8.07 -7.18
N ASN A 417 -32.89 7.65 -5.91
CA ASN A 417 -33.54 8.39 -4.84
C ASN A 417 -32.84 9.71 -4.50
N GLY A 418 -31.53 9.79 -4.72
CA GLY A 418 -30.73 10.99 -4.53
C GLY A 418 -30.76 11.95 -5.73
N TRP A 419 -31.07 11.46 -6.92
CA TRP A 419 -30.86 12.15 -8.20
C TRP A 419 -31.45 13.56 -8.27
N ASP A 420 -32.69 13.76 -7.81
CA ASP A 420 -33.36 15.07 -7.85
C ASP A 420 -32.75 16.10 -6.88
N ARG A 421 -31.98 15.65 -5.88
CA ARG A 421 -31.31 16.50 -4.89
C ARG A 421 -29.87 16.82 -5.28
N TRP A 422 -29.30 16.03 -6.17
CA TRP A 422 -27.88 16.06 -6.48
C TRP A 422 -27.51 17.27 -7.32
N ARG A 423 -26.73 18.17 -6.72
CA ARG A 423 -25.87 19.04 -7.52
C ARG A 423 -24.74 18.18 -8.09
N PRO A 424 -24.32 18.42 -9.35
CA PRO A 424 -23.26 17.65 -9.98
C PRO A 424 -21.94 17.83 -9.22
N SER A 425 -21.65 16.91 -8.30
CA SER A 425 -20.39 16.80 -7.57
C SER A 425 -19.54 15.68 -8.14
N PHE A 426 -18.23 15.77 -7.97
CA PHE A 426 -17.30 14.73 -8.42
C PHE A 426 -17.59 13.37 -7.75
N ASP A 427 -17.92 13.37 -6.46
CA ASP A 427 -18.16 12.14 -5.69
C ASP A 427 -19.38 11.36 -6.21
N ILE A 428 -20.43 12.09 -6.59
CA ILE A 428 -21.63 11.54 -7.21
C ILE A 428 -21.31 10.93 -8.59
N LEU A 429 -20.59 11.66 -9.44
CA LEU A 429 -20.17 11.18 -10.76
C LEU A 429 -19.32 9.91 -10.65
N ALA A 430 -18.40 9.88 -9.68
CA ALA A 430 -17.60 8.71 -9.36
C ALA A 430 -18.49 7.53 -8.94
N ALA A 431 -19.45 7.74 -8.04
CA ALA A 431 -20.36 6.70 -7.58
C ALA A 431 -21.20 6.08 -8.72
N ILE A 432 -21.81 6.91 -9.57
CA ILE A 432 -22.60 6.45 -10.74
C ILE A 432 -21.74 5.62 -11.69
N THR A 433 -20.51 6.08 -11.93
CA THR A 433 -19.58 5.41 -12.84
C THR A 433 -19.15 4.06 -12.28
N HIS A 434 -18.81 3.98 -10.99
CA HIS A 434 -18.45 2.72 -10.34
C HIS A 434 -19.58 1.68 -10.40
N VAL A 435 -20.83 2.10 -10.11
CA VAL A 435 -22.00 1.21 -10.22
C VAL A 435 -22.18 0.74 -11.67
N SER A 436 -22.04 1.64 -12.64
CA SER A 436 -22.15 1.31 -14.07
C SER A 436 -21.03 0.37 -14.54
N ASP A 437 -19.79 0.60 -14.12
CA ASP A 437 -18.63 -0.28 -14.43
C ASP A 437 -18.90 -1.71 -13.95
N GLU A 438 -19.38 -1.86 -12.71
CA GLU A 438 -19.67 -3.20 -12.17
C GLU A 438 -20.89 -3.85 -12.83
N ARG A 439 -21.90 -3.08 -13.26
CA ARG A 439 -23.01 -3.60 -14.08
C ARG A 439 -22.54 -4.13 -15.43
N ILE A 440 -21.64 -3.40 -16.09
CA ILE A 440 -21.01 -3.84 -17.35
C ILE A 440 -20.21 -5.13 -17.10
N ALA A 441 -19.38 -5.16 -16.06
CA ALA A 441 -18.61 -6.36 -15.69
C ALA A 441 -19.51 -7.56 -15.36
N LEU A 442 -20.64 -7.33 -14.69
CA LEU A 442 -21.64 -8.35 -14.39
C LEU A 442 -22.28 -8.90 -15.67
N ALA A 443 -22.66 -8.04 -16.62
CA ALA A 443 -23.21 -8.46 -17.90
C ALA A 443 -22.20 -9.31 -18.70
N LEU A 444 -20.92 -8.91 -18.70
CA LEU A 444 -19.84 -9.70 -19.32
C LEU A 444 -19.63 -11.05 -18.61
N SER A 445 -19.82 -11.11 -17.30
CA SER A 445 -19.74 -12.38 -16.54
C SER A 445 -20.86 -13.36 -16.90
N TYR A 446 -21.97 -12.86 -17.46
CA TYR A 446 -23.06 -13.67 -18.02
C TYR A 446 -22.93 -13.90 -19.53
N ASP A 447 -21.80 -13.52 -20.15
CA ASP A 447 -21.59 -13.56 -21.60
C ASP A 447 -22.63 -12.72 -22.39
N GLN A 448 -23.13 -11.64 -21.77
CA GLN A 448 -24.13 -10.74 -22.36
C GLN A 448 -23.43 -9.49 -22.94
N LEU A 449 -22.62 -9.66 -23.98
CA LEU A 449 -21.84 -8.58 -24.59
C LEU A 449 -22.71 -7.41 -25.10
N GLU A 450 -23.84 -7.70 -25.74
CA GLU A 450 -24.75 -6.66 -26.24
C GLU A 450 -25.31 -5.80 -25.09
N LYS A 451 -25.74 -6.45 -24.00
CA LYS A 451 -26.22 -5.76 -22.79
C LYS A 451 -25.11 -4.93 -22.15
N ALA A 452 -23.87 -5.43 -22.12
CA ALA A 452 -22.72 -4.68 -21.63
C ALA A 452 -22.50 -3.40 -22.44
N VAL A 453 -22.59 -3.48 -23.77
CA VAL A 453 -22.49 -2.32 -24.68
C VAL A 453 -23.62 -1.31 -24.41
N GLU A 454 -24.87 -1.77 -24.29
CA GLU A 454 -26.02 -0.92 -23.98
C GLU A 454 -25.86 -0.19 -22.64
N LEU A 455 -25.41 -0.90 -21.60
CA LEU A 455 -25.11 -0.32 -20.30
C LEU A 455 -24.01 0.75 -20.39
N SER A 456 -22.96 0.49 -21.18
CA SER A 456 -21.89 1.49 -21.38
C SER A 456 -22.37 2.72 -22.16
N ARG A 457 -23.25 2.56 -23.15
CA ARG A 457 -23.89 3.70 -23.86
C ARG A 457 -24.77 4.51 -22.91
N SER A 458 -25.58 3.84 -22.09
CA SER A 458 -26.44 4.47 -21.08
C SER A 458 -25.61 5.28 -20.07
N ARG A 459 -24.48 4.72 -19.61
CA ARG A 459 -23.52 5.43 -18.74
C ARG A 459 -23.02 6.73 -19.38
N ILE A 460 -22.55 6.67 -20.64
CA ILE A 460 -22.05 7.86 -21.33
C ILE A 460 -23.14 8.93 -21.46
N LYS A 461 -24.36 8.52 -21.84
CA LYS A 461 -25.51 9.43 -21.95
C LYS A 461 -25.84 10.11 -20.60
N THR A 462 -25.83 9.33 -19.52
CA THR A 462 -26.09 9.81 -18.16
C THR A 462 -25.05 10.85 -17.74
N LEU A 463 -23.78 10.56 -17.97
CA LEU A 463 -22.67 11.46 -17.65
C LEU A 463 -22.67 12.75 -18.49
N GLY A 464 -23.07 12.66 -19.76
CA GLY A 464 -23.26 13.82 -20.64
C GLY A 464 -24.29 14.80 -20.09
N GLY A 465 -25.44 14.28 -19.61
CA GLY A 465 -26.49 15.09 -19.00
C GLY A 465 -26.09 15.82 -17.71
N ILE A 466 -25.28 15.18 -16.86
CA ILE A 466 -24.82 15.76 -15.59
C ILE A 466 -23.79 16.88 -15.81
N ARG A 467 -22.94 16.78 -16.84
CA ARG A 467 -21.95 17.85 -17.11
C ARG A 467 -22.59 19.12 -17.65
N TYR A 468 -23.67 19.01 -18.42
CA TYR A 468 -24.42 20.16 -18.97
C TYR A 468 -25.00 21.06 -17.86
N SER A 469 -25.33 20.48 -16.71
CA SER A 469 -25.85 21.22 -15.55
C SER A 469 -24.75 21.74 -14.61
N ALA A 470 -23.49 21.32 -14.78
CA ALA A 470 -22.42 21.50 -13.78
C ALA A 470 -21.40 22.62 -14.07
N ALA A 471 -21.15 23.00 -15.34
CA ALA A 471 -19.90 23.71 -15.66
C ALA A 471 -20.08 24.94 -16.55
N ARG A 472 -19.87 26.12 -15.94
CA ARG A 472 -19.26 27.30 -16.60
C ARG A 472 -17.72 27.19 -16.71
N THR A 473 -17.09 26.17 -16.12
CA THR A 473 -15.64 25.89 -16.27
C THR A 473 -15.33 24.39 -16.08
N PRO A 474 -14.67 23.71 -17.03
CA PRO A 474 -14.24 22.32 -16.85
C PRO A 474 -13.06 22.24 -15.86
N ASN A 475 -13.22 21.44 -14.80
CA ASN A 475 -12.15 21.10 -13.85
C ASN A 475 -11.27 19.96 -14.42
N PHE A 476 -9.95 20.10 -14.38
CA PHE A 476 -8.96 19.12 -14.88
C PHE A 476 -9.23 17.67 -14.44
N ARG A 477 -9.71 17.47 -13.20
CA ARG A 477 -10.02 16.13 -12.67
C ARG A 477 -11.16 15.44 -13.41
N HIS A 478 -12.12 16.20 -13.95
CA HIS A 478 -13.23 15.64 -14.72
C HIS A 478 -12.76 15.14 -16.10
N ALA A 479 -11.84 15.84 -16.75
CA ALA A 479 -11.35 15.47 -18.09
C ALA A 479 -10.62 14.12 -18.08
N GLU A 480 -9.72 13.90 -17.11
CA GLU A 480 -9.04 12.61 -16.95
C GLU A 480 -10.03 11.49 -16.61
N PHE A 481 -10.98 11.77 -15.72
CA PHE A 481 -12.01 10.82 -15.34
C PHE A 481 -12.86 10.37 -16.55
N PHE A 482 -13.36 11.32 -17.35
CA PHE A 482 -14.13 10.99 -18.56
C PHE A 482 -13.27 10.30 -19.62
N SER A 483 -12.01 10.72 -19.81
CA SER A 483 -11.11 10.07 -20.77
C SER A 483 -10.97 8.56 -20.50
N LYS A 484 -10.84 8.15 -19.23
CA LYS A 484 -10.80 6.73 -18.83
C LYS A 484 -12.12 6.00 -19.13
N ILE A 485 -13.26 6.65 -18.91
CA ILE A 485 -14.58 6.07 -19.23
C ILE A 485 -14.71 5.81 -20.73
N PHE A 486 -14.30 6.76 -21.57
CA PHE A 486 -14.32 6.60 -23.03
C PHE A 486 -13.35 5.52 -23.51
N SER A 487 -12.16 5.42 -22.91
CA SER A 487 -11.23 4.33 -23.24
C SER A 487 -11.85 2.96 -22.95
N ARG A 488 -12.47 2.77 -21.78
CA ARG A 488 -13.15 1.50 -21.45
C ARG A 488 -14.34 1.22 -22.37
N HIS A 489 -15.08 2.25 -22.76
CA HIS A 489 -16.18 2.10 -23.72
C HIS A 489 -15.69 1.68 -25.10
N ARG A 490 -14.60 2.29 -25.59
CA ARG A 490 -13.92 1.88 -26.82
C ARG A 490 -13.57 0.39 -26.77
N ASP A 491 -12.92 -0.05 -25.70
CA ASP A 491 -12.48 -1.45 -25.58
C ASP A 491 -13.67 -2.41 -25.68
N LEU A 492 -14.78 -2.07 -25.02
CA LEU A 492 -16.01 -2.84 -25.08
C LEU A 492 -16.65 -2.87 -26.48
N LEU A 493 -16.65 -1.74 -27.18
CA LEU A 493 -17.17 -1.65 -28.55
C LEU A 493 -16.31 -2.41 -29.55
N GLN A 494 -14.99 -2.42 -29.37
CA GLN A 494 -14.07 -3.23 -30.18
C GLN A 494 -14.33 -4.72 -30.00
N LEU A 495 -14.56 -5.17 -28.76
CA LEU A 495 -14.95 -6.56 -28.47
C LEU A 495 -16.27 -6.92 -29.16
N ALA A 496 -17.21 -5.98 -29.24
CA ALA A 496 -18.49 -6.16 -29.94
C ALA A 496 -18.41 -5.97 -31.48
N GLY A 497 -17.22 -5.73 -32.04
CA GLY A 497 -17.03 -5.49 -33.47
C GLY A 497 -17.61 -4.16 -33.99
N GLN A 498 -17.96 -3.23 -33.09
CA GLN A 498 -18.54 -1.93 -33.43
C GLN A 498 -17.45 -0.89 -33.67
N TRP A 499 -16.61 -1.12 -34.69
CA TRP A 499 -15.37 -0.38 -34.94
C TRP A 499 -15.56 1.13 -35.13
N ASN A 500 -16.63 1.55 -35.82
CA ASN A 500 -16.90 2.98 -36.05
C ASN A 500 -17.20 3.74 -34.77
N GLU A 501 -18.03 3.17 -33.89
CA GLU A 501 -18.36 3.77 -32.60
C GLU A 501 -17.17 3.68 -31.64
N ALA A 502 -16.41 2.58 -31.69
CA ALA A 502 -15.17 2.45 -30.92
C ALA A 502 -14.17 3.55 -31.30
N PHE A 503 -14.05 3.85 -32.59
CA PHE A 503 -13.19 4.93 -33.07
C PHE A 503 -13.67 6.31 -32.59
N LEU A 504 -14.97 6.58 -32.60
CA LEU A 504 -15.53 7.81 -31.99
C LEU A 504 -15.22 7.90 -30.50
N ALA A 505 -15.33 6.81 -29.75
CA ALA A 505 -14.97 6.76 -28.34
C ALA A 505 -13.46 7.03 -28.13
N GLN A 506 -12.59 6.53 -29.04
CA GLN A 506 -11.16 6.80 -29.03
C GLN A 506 -10.86 8.29 -29.27
N VAL A 507 -11.50 8.91 -30.26
CA VAL A 507 -11.38 10.35 -30.53
C VAL A 507 -11.79 11.14 -29.27
N GLY A 508 -12.95 10.81 -28.68
CA GLY A 508 -13.43 11.45 -27.46
C GLY A 508 -12.47 11.31 -26.27
N SER A 509 -11.95 10.11 -26.03
CA SER A 509 -10.95 9.85 -24.98
C SER A 509 -9.67 10.66 -25.18
N THR A 510 -9.18 10.72 -26.41
CA THR A 510 -7.96 11.43 -26.82
C THR A 510 -8.14 12.94 -26.63
N LEU A 511 -9.22 13.53 -27.12
CA LEU A 511 -9.50 14.96 -26.94
C LEU A 511 -9.62 15.34 -25.46
N LEU A 512 -10.29 14.52 -24.64
CA LEU A 512 -10.39 14.72 -23.20
C LEU A 512 -9.03 14.60 -22.49
N HIS A 513 -8.17 13.68 -22.95
CA HIS A 513 -6.82 13.53 -22.44
C HIS A 513 -5.96 14.76 -22.79
N LEU A 514 -6.06 15.26 -24.02
CA LEU A 514 -5.24 16.35 -24.54
C LEU A 514 -5.65 17.72 -23.97
N ASP A 515 -6.92 17.92 -23.63
CA ASP A 515 -7.37 19.12 -22.91
C ASP A 515 -6.71 19.26 -21.52
N ARG A 516 -6.17 18.18 -20.94
CA ARG A 516 -5.31 18.23 -19.74
C ARG A 516 -4.01 19.00 -19.99
N HIS A 517 -3.48 18.90 -21.20
CA HIS A 517 -2.15 19.36 -21.57
C HIS A 517 -2.14 20.74 -22.23
N GLY A 518 -3.28 21.22 -22.72
CA GLY A 518 -3.43 22.49 -23.44
C GLY A 518 -2.65 23.70 -22.86
N PRO A 519 -2.65 23.95 -21.54
CA PRO A 519 -1.91 25.07 -20.94
C PRO A 519 -0.40 24.85 -20.79
N SER A 520 0.12 23.66 -21.10
CA SER A 520 1.50 23.25 -20.79
C SER A 520 2.26 22.63 -21.96
N LEU A 521 1.81 22.85 -23.20
CA LEU A 521 2.46 22.34 -24.41
C LEU A 521 3.75 23.08 -24.79
N THR A 522 4.18 24.05 -23.98
CA THR A 522 5.54 24.61 -24.03
C THR A 522 6.60 23.70 -23.40
N ASN A 523 6.19 22.61 -22.73
CA ASN A 523 7.07 21.59 -22.19
C ASN A 523 7.25 20.47 -23.23
N THR A 524 8.49 20.17 -23.59
CA THR A 524 8.88 19.12 -24.56
C THR A 524 8.35 17.73 -24.22
N ASP A 525 8.35 17.34 -22.93
CA ASP A 525 7.82 16.03 -22.53
C ASP A 525 6.31 15.93 -22.76
N LYS A 526 5.60 17.04 -22.56
CA LYS A 526 4.16 17.10 -22.81
C LYS A 526 3.85 17.14 -24.29
N LEU A 527 4.67 17.82 -25.10
CA LEU A 527 4.55 17.82 -26.56
C LEU A 527 4.70 16.39 -27.11
N ASN A 528 5.76 15.67 -26.69
CA ASN A 528 6.01 14.28 -27.09
C ASN A 528 4.85 13.35 -26.72
N GLU A 529 4.26 13.54 -25.53
CA GLU A 529 3.08 12.77 -25.13
C GLU A 529 1.87 13.05 -26.03
N VAL A 530 1.66 14.31 -26.43
CA VAL A 530 0.57 14.68 -27.35
C VAL A 530 0.79 14.09 -28.75
N GLU A 531 2.00 14.16 -29.28
CA GLU A 531 2.36 13.53 -30.55
C GLU A 531 2.11 12.02 -30.51
N ARG A 532 2.48 11.36 -29.40
CA ARG A 532 2.24 9.94 -29.20
C ARG A 532 0.75 9.60 -29.25
N GLN A 533 -0.09 10.37 -28.55
CA GLN A 533 -1.55 10.17 -28.52
C GLN A 533 -2.19 10.42 -29.89
N LEU A 534 -1.70 11.41 -30.63
CA LEU A 534 -2.11 11.69 -32.00
C LEU A 534 -1.75 10.53 -32.94
N ARG A 535 -0.50 10.05 -32.92
CA ARG A 535 -0.09 8.87 -33.70
C ARG A 535 -0.95 7.65 -33.40
N GLN A 536 -1.24 7.39 -32.12
CA GLN A 536 -2.16 6.31 -31.72
C GLN A 536 -3.58 6.49 -32.29
N LEU A 537 -4.06 7.74 -32.42
CA LEU A 537 -5.35 8.03 -33.05
C LEU A 537 -5.33 7.77 -34.56
N LEU A 538 -4.23 8.10 -35.24
CA LEU A 538 -4.03 7.78 -36.66
C LEU A 538 -4.01 6.26 -36.87
N ASP A 539 -3.22 5.52 -36.09
CA ASP A 539 -3.16 4.07 -36.12
C ASP A 539 -4.53 3.43 -35.87
N ALA A 540 -5.30 3.97 -34.92
CA ALA A 540 -6.66 3.54 -34.65
C ALA A 540 -7.61 3.80 -35.83
N ALA A 541 -7.42 4.90 -36.56
CA ALA A 541 -8.19 5.21 -37.77
C ALA A 541 -7.91 4.20 -38.87
N GLU A 542 -6.63 3.85 -39.09
CA GLU A 542 -6.24 2.85 -40.10
C GLU A 542 -6.83 1.48 -39.76
N ASN A 543 -6.68 1.06 -38.51
CA ASN A 543 -7.23 -0.19 -38.02
C ASN A 543 -8.75 -0.25 -38.15
N CYS A 544 -9.45 0.86 -37.87
CA CYS A 544 -10.90 0.95 -38.06
C CYS A 544 -11.28 0.78 -39.53
N MET A 545 -10.59 1.46 -40.45
CA MET A 545 -10.86 1.35 -41.88
C MET A 545 -10.61 -0.05 -42.44
N GLN A 546 -9.58 -0.74 -41.94
CA GLN A 546 -9.28 -2.12 -42.35
C GLN A 546 -10.33 -3.13 -41.87
N LYS A 547 -10.92 -2.89 -40.69
CA LYS A 547 -11.84 -3.82 -40.04
C LYS A 547 -13.31 -3.50 -40.25
N SER A 548 -13.65 -2.31 -40.73
CA SER A 548 -15.04 -1.92 -41.00
C SER A 548 -15.51 -2.43 -42.37
N GLU A 549 -16.62 -3.16 -42.40
CA GLU A 549 -17.32 -3.51 -43.65
C GLU A 549 -18.07 -2.28 -44.20
N GLY A 550 -17.34 -1.36 -44.83
CA GLY A 550 -17.90 -0.18 -45.51
C GLY A 550 -17.08 1.10 -45.35
N PRO A 551 -17.31 2.12 -46.20
CA PRO A 551 -16.61 3.40 -46.11
C PRO A 551 -17.03 4.14 -44.85
N SER A 552 -16.11 4.23 -43.88
CA SER A 552 -16.31 5.01 -42.67
C SER A 552 -15.81 6.44 -42.88
N VAL A 553 -16.74 7.39 -42.91
CA VAL A 553 -16.46 8.82 -43.18
C VAL A 553 -15.53 9.43 -42.11
N ILE A 554 -15.60 8.94 -40.88
CA ILE A 554 -14.93 9.56 -39.72
C ILE A 554 -13.43 9.20 -39.64
N PRO A 555 -13.00 7.93 -39.74
CA PRO A 555 -11.58 7.57 -39.89
C PRO A 555 -10.93 8.20 -41.11
N GLN A 556 -11.66 8.27 -42.24
CA GLN A 556 -11.17 8.94 -43.44
C GLN A 556 -10.94 10.43 -43.19
N SER A 557 -11.87 11.11 -42.51
CA SER A 557 -11.72 12.51 -42.12
C SER A 557 -10.51 12.74 -41.21
N VAL A 558 -10.20 11.80 -40.29
CA VAL A 558 -8.97 11.88 -39.48
C VAL A 558 -7.73 11.78 -40.37
N LYS A 559 -7.65 10.81 -41.28
CA LYS A 559 -6.52 10.71 -42.21
C LYS A 559 -6.36 11.97 -43.06
N ASP A 560 -7.46 12.51 -43.56
CA ASP A 560 -7.44 13.70 -44.40
C ASP A 560 -6.94 14.93 -43.60
N ILE A 561 -7.32 15.06 -42.31
CA ILE A 561 -6.77 16.08 -41.42
C ILE A 561 -5.27 15.90 -41.19
N TYR A 562 -4.79 14.67 -40.96
CA TYR A 562 -3.35 14.44 -40.77
C TYR A 562 -2.53 14.79 -42.02
N ARG A 563 -3.06 14.46 -43.20
CA ARG A 563 -2.45 14.81 -44.49
C ARG A 563 -2.43 16.32 -44.73
N GLU A 564 -3.52 17.00 -44.42
CA GLU A 564 -3.67 18.45 -44.61
C GLU A 564 -2.70 19.27 -43.74
N TYR A 565 -2.41 18.79 -42.53
CA TYR A 565 -1.54 19.51 -41.59
C TYR A 565 -0.14 18.89 -41.43
N GLY A 566 0.24 17.93 -42.30
CA GLY A 566 1.62 17.45 -42.45
C GLY A 566 2.15 16.59 -41.29
N LEU A 567 1.28 15.90 -40.53
CA LEU A 567 1.67 15.04 -39.41
C LEU A 567 2.08 13.60 -39.81
N GLU A 568 2.18 13.32 -41.11
CA GLU A 568 2.61 12.01 -41.62
C GLU A 568 4.14 11.78 -41.42
N ASP A 569 4.92 12.85 -41.20
CA ASP A 569 6.39 12.81 -41.07
C ASP A 569 6.89 12.86 -39.60
N GLN A 570 8.08 12.27 -39.33
CA GLN A 570 8.57 11.99 -37.97
C GLN A 570 8.95 13.22 -37.09
N ASP A 571 9.01 14.44 -37.64
CA ASP A 571 9.43 15.66 -36.93
C ASP A 571 8.47 16.84 -37.19
N SER A 572 7.21 16.70 -36.77
CA SER A 572 6.20 17.75 -36.98
C SER A 572 6.43 18.94 -36.05
N PRO A 573 6.40 20.19 -36.56
CA PRO A 573 6.56 21.36 -35.70
C PRO A 573 5.39 21.47 -34.70
N PRO A 574 5.60 22.04 -33.50
CA PRO A 574 4.55 22.22 -32.49
C PRO A 574 3.28 22.88 -33.04
N ASP A 575 3.42 23.81 -33.99
CA ASP A 575 2.29 24.50 -34.63
C ASP A 575 1.43 23.57 -35.50
N ALA A 576 2.03 22.58 -36.17
CA ALA A 576 1.31 21.56 -36.93
C ALA A 576 0.54 20.59 -36.01
N VAL A 577 1.15 20.22 -34.88
CA VAL A 577 0.49 19.44 -33.80
C VAL A 577 -0.74 20.20 -33.28
N TRP A 578 -0.62 21.51 -33.06
CA TRP A 578 -1.71 22.38 -32.65
C TRP A 578 -2.82 22.51 -33.69
N ALA A 579 -2.46 22.73 -34.95
CA ALA A 579 -3.41 22.89 -36.04
C ALA A 579 -4.25 21.62 -36.26
N THR A 580 -3.60 20.45 -36.22
CA THR A 580 -4.26 19.15 -36.33
C THR A 580 -5.23 18.90 -35.18
N LEU A 581 -4.81 19.20 -33.95
CA LEU A 581 -5.70 19.07 -32.79
C LEU A 581 -6.96 19.94 -32.91
N ARG A 582 -6.79 21.18 -33.37
CA ARG A 582 -7.92 22.10 -33.62
C ARG A 582 -8.81 21.57 -34.73
N ALA A 583 -8.23 21.08 -35.83
CA ALA A 583 -8.99 20.54 -36.96
C ALA A 583 -9.79 19.29 -36.57
N ILE A 584 -9.20 18.36 -35.80
CA ILE A 584 -9.92 17.20 -35.24
C ILE A 584 -11.08 17.68 -34.36
N ARG A 585 -10.83 18.61 -33.44
CA ARG A 585 -11.87 19.15 -32.54
C ARG A 585 -12.99 19.86 -33.30
N TRP A 586 -12.66 20.60 -34.36
CA TRP A 586 -13.61 21.36 -35.16
C TRP A 586 -14.45 20.46 -36.08
N ARG A 587 -13.78 19.61 -36.87
CA ARG A 587 -14.43 18.81 -37.92
C ARG A 587 -15.13 17.57 -37.39
N LEU A 588 -14.57 16.93 -36.37
CA LEU A 588 -15.19 15.75 -35.74
C LEU A 588 -16.02 16.11 -34.52
N GLY A 589 -15.90 17.35 -34.04
CA GLY A 589 -16.63 17.83 -32.88
C GLY A 589 -18.15 17.62 -32.98
N PRO A 590 -18.80 18.05 -34.09
CA PRO A 590 -20.22 17.83 -34.31
C PRO A 590 -20.64 16.36 -34.42
N LEU A 591 -19.70 15.46 -34.72
CA LEU A 591 -19.93 14.02 -34.91
C LEU A 591 -19.68 13.19 -33.64
N LEU A 592 -19.07 13.79 -32.61
CA LEU A 592 -18.89 13.14 -31.32
C LEU A 592 -20.21 13.23 -30.53
N PRO A 593 -20.64 12.15 -29.88
CA PRO A 593 -21.96 12.10 -29.23
C PRO A 593 -22.08 13.15 -28.13
N ASP A 594 -22.75 14.29 -28.34
CA ASP A 594 -22.97 15.45 -27.43
C ASP A 594 -21.75 15.93 -26.61
N ILE A 595 -20.56 15.36 -26.84
CA ILE A 595 -19.34 15.52 -26.04
C ILE A 595 -18.65 16.85 -26.36
N VAL A 596 -18.89 17.39 -27.55
CA VAL A 596 -18.30 18.67 -27.95
C VAL A 596 -19.07 19.87 -27.42
N ASN A 597 -20.35 19.70 -27.08
CA ASN A 597 -21.06 20.67 -26.24
C ASN A 597 -20.57 20.66 -24.78
N LEU A 598 -19.70 19.70 -24.37
CA LEU A 598 -19.18 19.63 -23.00
C LEU A 598 -18.13 20.72 -22.68
N PHE A 599 -17.64 21.42 -23.69
CA PHE A 599 -16.74 22.56 -23.52
C PHE A 599 -17.55 23.79 -23.92
N GLY A 600 -18.42 24.23 -23.00
CA GLY A 600 -19.38 25.30 -23.23
C GLY A 600 -18.75 26.45 -24.01
N GLU A 601 -19.54 27.04 -24.90
CA GLU A 601 -19.21 28.15 -25.78
C GLU A 601 -18.12 29.05 -25.19
N ARG A 602 -16.85 28.68 -25.40
CA ARG A 602 -15.87 29.71 -25.67
C ARG A 602 -16.19 30.09 -27.09
N GLU A 603 -17.07 31.08 -27.21
CA GLU A 603 -17.12 31.94 -28.37
C GLU A 603 -15.70 32.04 -28.97
N MET A 604 -15.57 31.66 -30.23
CA MET A 604 -14.90 32.52 -31.19
C MET A 604 -13.53 33.07 -30.76
N LEU A 605 -12.53 32.20 -30.62
CA LEU A 605 -11.13 32.67 -30.60
C LEU A 605 -10.18 31.95 -31.55
N PHE A 606 -10.66 31.02 -32.37
CA PHE A 606 -9.84 30.48 -33.43
C PHE A 606 -10.71 30.39 -34.67
N ASP A 607 -10.49 31.31 -35.61
CA ASP A 607 -10.83 31.08 -37.01
C ASP A 607 -10.30 29.70 -37.42
N GLU A 608 -10.98 29.03 -38.36
CA GLU A 608 -10.48 27.80 -38.96
C GLU A 608 -9.01 28.01 -39.33
N PRO A 609 -8.07 27.17 -38.84
CA PRO A 609 -6.66 27.38 -39.14
C PRO A 609 -6.52 27.31 -40.66
N ILE A 610 -6.20 28.46 -41.26
CA ILE A 610 -5.89 28.56 -42.69
C ILE A 610 -4.79 27.52 -42.94
N PRO A 611 -4.97 26.59 -43.89
CA PRO A 611 -3.92 25.66 -44.28
C PRO A 611 -2.61 26.43 -44.49
N ASN A 612 -1.47 25.84 -44.12
CA ASN A 612 -0.17 26.43 -44.48
C ASN A 612 0.02 26.31 -45.99
N ASP A 613 -0.69 27.11 -46.76
CA ASP A 613 -0.34 27.42 -48.13
C ASP A 613 0.87 28.36 -48.06
N TYR A 614 2.07 27.86 -47.77
CA TYR A 614 3.39 28.41 -48.15
C TYR A 614 4.51 27.63 -47.44
N GLY A 615 5.33 26.90 -48.22
CA GLY A 615 6.62 26.34 -47.79
C GLY A 615 6.99 25.04 -48.47
#